data_AF-A0A357C7G8-F1
#
_entry.id   AF-A0A357C7G8-F1
#
_cell.length_a   1.000
_cell.length_b   1.000
_cell.length_c   1.000
_cell.angle_alpha   90.00
_cell.angle_beta   90.00
_cell.angle_gamma   90.00
#
_symmetry.space_group_name_H-M   'P 1'
#
loop_
_entity.id
_entity.type
_entity.pdbx_description
1 polymer ?
#
loop_
_entity_poly.entity_id
_entity_poly.type
_entity_poly.pdbx_seq_one_letter_code
_entity_poly.pdbx_strand_id
1 'polypeptide(L)'
;MKRIVLLFLTSLMLFAIIGCKEPTIALSSSGTKGAITLSWEISDADKVTSYYIYRGTSPTSLSKIATVAASGNTYRDTAVEDGILYYYHVTAFGKKESPPSNQIYNMHGTRLTEDDTSANFTAIVDDSPYVIENKVSFAGDLDIIGNTKLYVLPGAKVVFEKATAASIYVDRGLFVTKGTKANPIYFSSTGGGYELRMVLAAEGSQFDYTEFRDLAGAYDSQSVIISTCSPAISHCRFVSNAATASLYASGANITNCYFGGLDLEIEDSVVSTLNIESNIFVDNEVALMFSNYTSIAPEAGVIHNNAFECNGTSDESYYSADLTIIGYTNVACDFLLVGNYFFRSGNYNTALTEQGDFFVYYDSLCPNQTFNFDDLLTTHPTGIGPGWGTLPF
;
A
#
# COMPACT_ATOMS: atom_id res chain seq x y z
N MET A 1 83.28 -23.81 -28.28
CA MET A 1 81.80 -23.85 -28.42
C MET A 1 81.24 -23.77 -26.99
N LYS A 2 80.99 -22.64 -26.30
CA LYS A 2 80.44 -21.27 -26.54
C LYS A 2 78.90 -21.20 -26.70
N ARG A 3 78.28 -20.62 -25.64
CA ARG A 3 76.96 -19.92 -25.50
C ARG A 3 75.74 -20.86 -25.32
N ILE A 4 74.96 -20.90 -24.24
CA ILE A 4 74.45 -20.00 -23.18
C ILE A 4 73.75 -18.72 -23.71
N VAL A 5 72.48 -18.58 -23.28
CA VAL A 5 71.53 -17.42 -23.26
C VAL A 5 70.33 -17.50 -24.21
N LEU A 6 69.14 -17.12 -23.68
CA LEU A 6 67.78 -16.88 -24.25
C LEU A 6 66.85 -18.13 -24.32
N LEU A 7 65.65 -18.23 -23.74
CA LEU A 7 64.66 -17.28 -23.18
C LEU A 7 63.93 -17.91 -21.97
N PHE A 8 63.80 -17.19 -20.86
CA PHE A 8 62.68 -17.35 -19.91
C PHE A 8 62.30 -15.96 -19.40
N LEU A 9 61.78 -15.13 -20.31
CA LEU A 9 60.92 -14.00 -19.95
C LEU A 9 59.49 -14.55 -19.89
N THR A 10 58.94 -14.72 -18.68
CA THR A 10 57.52 -14.76 -18.29
C THR A 10 57.32 -15.69 -17.08
N SER A 11 57.79 -15.28 -15.90
CA SER A 11 57.10 -15.58 -14.63
C SER A 11 57.80 -14.86 -13.48
N LEU A 12 57.83 -13.53 -13.55
CA LEU A 12 58.16 -12.68 -12.40
C LEU A 12 57.06 -11.62 -12.22
N MET A 13 55.80 -12.09 -12.25
CA MET A 13 54.64 -11.42 -11.68
C MET A 13 53.67 -12.51 -11.17
N LEU A 14 54.17 -13.40 -10.32
CA LEU A 14 53.33 -14.06 -9.33
C LEU A 14 53.53 -13.33 -7.99
N PHE A 15 53.29 -12.01 -8.00
CA PHE A 15 52.93 -11.34 -6.77
C PHE A 15 51.57 -11.88 -6.37
N ALA A 16 51.54 -12.58 -5.24
CA ALA A 16 50.39 -13.12 -4.55
C ALA A 16 49.04 -12.47 -4.94
N ILE A 17 48.29 -13.12 -5.83
CA ILE A 17 46.83 -13.10 -5.79
C ILE A 17 46.40 -14.29 -4.92
N ILE A 18 46.95 -14.37 -3.70
CA ILE A 18 46.14 -14.83 -2.57
C ILE A 18 45.40 -13.56 -2.17
N GLY A 19 44.42 -13.18 -3.00
CA GLY A 19 43.55 -12.06 -2.71
C GLY A 19 42.94 -12.36 -1.34
N CYS A 20 43.24 -11.52 -0.35
CA CYS A 20 42.56 -11.55 0.92
C CYS A 20 41.07 -11.32 0.61
N LYS A 21 40.30 -12.40 0.43
CA LYS A 21 38.86 -12.31 0.22
C LYS A 21 38.32 -11.59 1.45
N GLU A 22 37.75 -10.39 1.26
CA GLU A 22 37.15 -9.69 2.38
C GLU A 22 36.00 -10.54 2.94
N PRO A 23 35.87 -10.65 4.28
CA PRO A 23 34.84 -11.47 4.87
C PRO A 23 33.46 -10.98 4.44
N THR A 24 32.61 -11.90 3.97
CA THR A 24 31.22 -11.61 3.66
C THR A 24 30.35 -12.02 4.83
N ILE A 25 29.39 -11.16 5.19
CA ILE A 25 28.43 -11.39 6.28
C ILE A 25 27.04 -11.60 5.68
N ALA A 26 26.42 -12.73 5.99
CA ALA A 26 25.01 -13.00 5.69
C ALA A 26 24.18 -12.70 6.93
N LEU A 27 23.39 -11.62 6.88
CA LEU A 27 22.52 -11.16 7.96
C LEU A 27 21.08 -11.62 7.74
N SER A 28 20.47 -12.10 8.81
CA SER A 28 19.05 -12.44 8.93
C SER A 28 18.44 -11.79 10.18
N SER A 29 17.11 -11.73 10.24
CA SER A 29 16.41 -11.16 11.38
C SER A 29 15.08 -11.86 11.65
N SER A 30 14.61 -11.79 12.90
CA SER A 30 13.28 -12.22 13.31
C SER A 30 12.68 -11.21 14.29
N GLY A 31 11.45 -10.77 14.02
CA GLY A 31 10.69 -9.88 14.90
C GLY A 31 9.80 -10.68 15.85
N THR A 32 9.78 -10.26 17.11
CA THR A 32 8.88 -10.77 18.16
C THR A 32 8.29 -9.60 18.92
N LYS A 33 7.25 -9.79 19.73
CA LYS A 33 6.70 -8.70 20.54
C LYS A 33 7.78 -8.12 21.47
N GLY A 34 8.05 -6.82 21.32
CA GLY A 34 9.05 -6.08 22.09
C GLY A 34 10.52 -6.31 21.72
N ALA A 35 10.84 -7.07 20.65
CA ALA A 35 12.23 -7.23 20.23
C ALA A 35 12.41 -7.63 18.76
N ILE A 36 13.57 -7.28 18.21
CA ILE A 36 14.08 -7.79 16.92
C ILE A 36 15.39 -8.52 17.20
N THR A 37 15.46 -9.79 16.83
CA THR A 37 16.69 -10.60 16.94
C THR A 37 17.38 -10.65 15.59
N LEU A 38 18.64 -10.24 15.57
CA LEU A 38 19.54 -10.34 14.42
C LEU A 38 20.44 -11.56 14.60
N SER A 39 20.68 -12.27 13.51
CA SER A 39 21.62 -13.39 13.44
C SER A 39 22.43 -13.30 12.17
N TRP A 40 23.74 -13.54 12.24
CA TRP A 40 24.60 -13.44 11.08
C TRP A 40 25.64 -14.56 11.00
N GLU A 41 26.01 -14.90 9.78
CA GLU A 41 27.10 -15.84 9.49
C GLU A 41 28.20 -15.13 8.71
N ILE A 42 29.46 -15.46 8.99
CA ILE A 42 30.63 -14.84 8.36
C ILE A 42 31.48 -15.89 7.64
N SER A 43 32.01 -15.54 6.46
CA SER A 43 32.81 -16.47 5.66
C SER A 43 34.24 -16.69 6.17
N ASP A 44 34.78 -15.74 6.94
CA ASP A 44 36.12 -15.80 7.54
C ASP A 44 36.11 -15.00 8.85
N ALA A 45 36.21 -15.73 9.97
CA ALA A 45 36.18 -15.16 11.32
C ALA A 45 37.59 -14.97 11.93
N ASP A 46 38.66 -15.46 11.29
CA ASP A 46 39.98 -15.64 11.92
C ASP A 46 40.62 -14.32 12.35
N LYS A 47 40.17 -13.20 11.78
CA LYS A 47 40.68 -11.84 12.05
C LYS A 47 39.62 -10.91 12.65
N VAL A 48 38.47 -11.44 13.02
CA VAL A 48 37.37 -10.65 13.60
C VAL A 48 37.57 -10.57 15.10
N THR A 49 37.49 -9.35 15.64
CA THR A 49 37.53 -9.08 17.09
C THR A 49 36.15 -8.71 17.62
N SER A 50 35.32 -8.08 16.80
CA SER A 50 33.94 -7.73 17.16
C SER A 50 33.07 -7.53 15.92
N TYR A 51 31.76 -7.47 16.13
CA TYR A 51 30.76 -7.06 15.15
C TYR A 51 30.13 -5.74 15.59
N TYR A 52 29.97 -4.81 14.66
CA TYR A 52 29.22 -3.58 14.90
C TYR A 52 27.82 -3.71 14.31
N ILE A 53 26.82 -3.44 15.15
CA ILE A 53 25.42 -3.52 14.76
C ILE A 53 24.95 -2.11 14.46
N TYR A 54 24.44 -1.91 13.26
CA TYR A 54 23.92 -0.63 12.81
C TYR A 54 22.40 -0.70 12.65
N ARG A 55 21.72 0.37 13.05
CA ARG A 55 20.27 0.51 12.96
C ARG A 55 19.86 1.91 12.54
N GLY A 56 18.75 2.02 11.81
CA GLY A 56 18.08 3.26 11.47
C GLY A 56 16.61 3.05 11.11
N THR A 57 15.85 4.13 10.98
CA THR A 57 14.45 4.12 10.49
C THR A 57 14.35 4.48 9.01
N SER A 58 15.50 4.75 8.38
CA SER A 58 15.65 4.95 6.94
C SER A 58 16.74 4.01 6.43
N PRO A 59 16.60 3.46 5.20
CA PRO A 59 17.59 2.55 4.66
C PRO A 59 18.95 3.20 4.40
N THR A 60 19.05 4.52 4.34
CA THR A 60 20.28 5.26 4.00
C THR A 60 20.94 5.93 5.20
N SER A 61 20.32 5.88 6.37
CA SER A 61 20.81 6.56 7.58
C SER A 61 20.76 5.59 8.76
N LEU A 62 21.85 4.82 8.91
CA LEU A 62 22.03 3.88 10.01
C LEU A 62 23.18 4.33 10.92
N SER A 63 23.02 4.09 12.22
CA SER A 63 23.99 4.43 13.25
C SER A 63 24.35 3.18 14.06
N LYS A 64 25.59 3.11 14.57
CA LYS A 64 26.02 1.99 15.39
C LYS A 64 25.29 2.01 16.73
N ILE A 65 24.55 0.95 17.04
CA ILE A 65 23.79 0.81 18.29
C ILE A 65 24.45 -0.16 19.27
N ALA A 66 25.29 -1.08 18.79
CA ALA A 66 25.91 -2.08 19.63
C ALA A 66 27.25 -2.58 19.07
N THR A 67 28.01 -3.24 19.94
CA THR A 67 29.22 -3.98 19.60
C THR A 67 29.11 -5.36 20.25
N VAL A 68 29.23 -6.41 19.44
CA VAL A 68 29.17 -7.81 19.87
C VAL A 68 30.56 -8.43 19.73
N ALA A 69 31.00 -9.22 20.71
CA ALA A 69 32.31 -9.88 20.63
C ALA A 69 32.37 -10.89 19.46
N ALA A 70 33.57 -11.17 18.93
CA ALA A 70 33.74 -12.09 17.80
C ALA A 70 33.17 -13.50 18.01
N SER A 71 33.05 -13.95 19.26
CA SER A 71 32.46 -15.25 19.62
C SER A 71 30.93 -15.28 19.52
N GLY A 72 30.27 -14.12 19.41
CA GLY A 72 28.83 -14.00 19.26
C GLY A 72 28.43 -13.81 17.80
N ASN A 73 27.28 -14.37 17.43
CA ASN A 73 26.70 -14.25 16.09
C ASN A 73 25.24 -13.79 16.11
N THR A 74 24.78 -13.28 17.26
CA THR A 74 23.42 -12.80 17.47
C THR A 74 23.38 -11.50 18.26
N TYR A 75 22.34 -10.70 18.04
CA TYR A 75 22.04 -9.50 18.81
C TYR A 75 20.52 -9.34 18.95
N ARG A 76 20.03 -9.21 20.19
CA ARG A 76 18.61 -8.98 20.48
C ARG A 76 18.38 -7.51 20.79
N ASP A 77 17.81 -6.79 19.83
CA ASP A 77 17.41 -5.40 20.00
C ASP A 77 16.07 -5.31 20.74
N THR A 78 16.04 -4.62 21.88
CA THR A 78 14.85 -4.39 22.70
C THR A 78 14.46 -2.92 22.78
N ALA A 79 15.27 -2.03 22.19
CA ALA A 79 14.99 -0.59 22.15
C ALA A 79 14.21 -0.26 20.88
N VAL A 80 13.09 -0.95 20.68
CA VAL A 80 12.24 -0.92 19.48
C VAL A 80 10.83 -0.47 19.86
N GLU A 81 10.19 0.32 18.98
CA GLU A 81 8.88 0.93 19.22
C GLU A 81 7.82 0.43 18.23
N ASP A 82 6.57 0.45 18.67
CA ASP A 82 5.40 -0.02 17.90
C ASP A 82 5.35 0.69 16.53
N GLY A 83 5.14 -0.09 15.47
CA GLY A 83 4.92 0.47 14.13
C GLY A 83 6.16 1.04 13.45
N ILE A 84 7.34 0.99 14.07
CA ILE A 84 8.59 1.46 13.45
C ILE A 84 9.26 0.32 12.68
N LEU A 85 9.46 0.54 11.37
CA LEU A 85 10.26 -0.35 10.53
C LEU A 85 11.73 0.02 10.69
N TYR A 86 12.52 -0.89 11.27
CA TYR A 86 13.94 -0.69 11.48
C TYR A 86 14.75 -1.38 10.39
N TYR A 87 15.75 -0.68 9.88
CA TYR A 87 16.76 -1.21 8.97
C TYR A 87 18.02 -1.57 9.73
N TYR A 88 18.65 -2.69 9.37
CA TYR A 88 19.88 -3.14 9.99
C TYR A 88 20.91 -3.60 8.97
N HIS A 89 22.18 -3.35 9.29
CA HIS A 89 23.30 -4.10 8.74
C HIS A 89 24.32 -4.39 9.84
N VAL A 90 25.19 -5.36 9.59
CA VAL A 90 26.29 -5.72 10.48
C VAL A 90 27.60 -5.57 9.74
N THR A 91 28.62 -5.05 10.41
CA THR A 91 30.01 -5.08 9.93
C THR A 91 30.85 -5.89 10.90
N ALA A 92 31.91 -6.51 10.40
CA ALA A 92 32.94 -7.12 11.21
C ALA A 92 34.09 -6.14 11.41
N PHE A 93 34.65 -6.12 12.61
CA PHE A 93 35.81 -5.30 12.95
C PHE A 93 36.98 -6.19 13.33
N GLY A 94 38.14 -5.91 12.75
CA GLY A 94 39.42 -6.52 13.08
C GLY A 94 40.51 -5.45 13.17
N LYS A 95 41.37 -5.38 12.15
CA LYS A 95 42.28 -4.23 11.96
C LYS A 95 41.58 -3.00 11.39
N LYS A 96 40.54 -3.23 10.60
CA LYS A 96 39.64 -2.24 10.00
C LYS A 96 38.22 -2.81 10.03
N GLU A 97 37.24 -1.94 9.89
CA GLU A 97 35.85 -2.33 9.68
C GLU A 97 35.68 -2.89 8.27
N SER A 98 34.90 -3.97 8.15
CA SER A 98 34.53 -4.57 6.87
C SER A 98 33.48 -3.72 6.14
N PRO A 99 33.24 -3.97 4.85
CA PRO A 99 31.98 -3.59 4.23
C PRO A 99 30.76 -4.12 5.02
N PRO A 100 29.61 -3.46 4.93
CA PRO A 100 28.37 -3.93 5.56
C PRO A 100 27.90 -5.26 4.96
N SER A 101 27.18 -6.04 5.77
CA SER A 101 26.37 -7.17 5.33
C SER A 101 25.31 -6.75 4.31
N ASN A 102 24.54 -7.72 3.80
CA ASN A 102 23.23 -7.38 3.25
C ASN A 102 22.42 -6.58 4.29
N GLN A 103 21.69 -5.58 3.81
CA GLN A 103 20.78 -4.82 4.64
C GLN A 103 19.45 -5.53 4.74
N ILE A 104 18.89 -5.60 5.95
CA ILE A 104 17.56 -6.15 6.20
C ILE A 104 16.68 -5.09 6.84
N TYR A 105 15.37 -5.33 6.85
CA TYR A 105 14.42 -4.56 7.63
C TYR A 105 13.56 -5.50 8.45
N ASN A 106 13.12 -5.05 9.63
CA ASN A 106 12.16 -5.77 10.45
C ASN A 106 11.41 -4.83 11.40
N MET A 107 10.32 -5.32 11.96
CA MET A 107 9.50 -4.66 12.96
C MET A 107 9.22 -5.64 14.10
N HIS A 108 9.20 -5.15 15.33
CA HIS A 108 8.78 -6.00 16.44
C HIS A 108 7.25 -6.19 16.43
N GLY A 109 6.76 -7.30 16.97
CA GLY A 109 5.34 -7.62 17.03
C GLY A 109 5.08 -9.12 16.96
N THR A 110 3.86 -9.52 17.26
CA THR A 110 3.40 -10.91 17.23
C THR A 110 3.16 -11.34 15.79
N ARG A 111 3.77 -12.44 15.37
CA ARG A 111 3.55 -13.01 14.03
C ARG A 111 2.34 -13.95 14.07
N LEU A 112 1.55 -13.91 13.01
CA LEU A 112 0.43 -14.83 12.86
C LEU A 112 0.95 -16.25 12.63
N THR A 113 0.34 -17.20 13.33
CA THR A 113 0.61 -18.63 13.23
C THR A 113 -0.39 -19.30 12.29
N GLU A 114 -0.16 -20.58 11.95
CA GLU A 114 -1.13 -21.36 11.17
C GLU A 114 -2.46 -21.49 11.91
N ASP A 115 -2.44 -21.56 13.25
CA ASP A 115 -3.65 -21.64 14.06
C ASP A 115 -4.47 -20.34 13.94
N ASP A 116 -3.79 -19.18 13.97
CA ASP A 116 -4.43 -17.87 13.83
C ASP A 116 -5.15 -17.69 12.50
N THR A 117 -4.66 -18.32 11.42
CA THR A 117 -5.19 -18.13 10.06
C THR A 117 -6.00 -19.31 9.53
N SER A 118 -6.15 -20.37 10.32
CA SER A 118 -6.94 -21.57 10.00
C SER A 118 -8.46 -21.34 9.99
N ALA A 119 -8.92 -20.20 10.50
CA ALA A 119 -10.31 -19.76 10.54
C ALA A 119 -10.39 -18.23 10.44
N ASN A 120 -11.51 -17.63 10.86
CA ASN A 120 -11.60 -16.18 11.02
C ASN A 120 -10.57 -15.72 12.06
N PHE A 121 -9.66 -14.86 11.65
CA PHE A 121 -8.77 -14.19 12.56
C PHE A 121 -9.50 -13.01 13.18
N THR A 122 -9.80 -13.12 14.47
CA THR A 122 -10.23 -11.96 15.26
C THR A 122 -9.10 -11.57 16.18
N ALA A 123 -8.59 -10.36 16.00
CA ALA A 123 -7.49 -9.85 16.78
C ALA A 123 -7.71 -9.93 18.31
N ILE A 124 -6.69 -10.40 19.03
CA ILE A 124 -6.63 -10.34 20.49
C ILE A 124 -5.74 -9.16 20.88
N VAL A 125 -6.32 -8.14 21.50
CA VAL A 125 -5.62 -6.89 21.84
C VAL A 125 -4.35 -7.13 22.66
N ASP A 126 -4.35 -8.14 23.53
CA ASP A 126 -3.23 -8.48 24.43
C ASP A 126 -1.94 -8.86 23.69
N ASP A 127 -2.03 -9.34 22.44
CA ASP A 127 -0.88 -9.73 21.62
C ASP A 127 -0.49 -8.67 20.57
N SER A 128 -1.21 -7.55 20.54
CA SER A 128 -0.87 -6.40 19.70
C SER A 128 0.51 -5.81 20.08
N PRO A 129 1.30 -5.28 19.12
CA PRO A 129 1.03 -5.21 17.68
C PRO A 129 1.23 -6.56 16.97
N TYR A 130 0.35 -6.88 16.02
CA TYR A 130 0.51 -7.99 15.09
C TYR A 130 1.30 -7.56 13.86
N VAL A 131 2.05 -8.48 13.28
CA VAL A 131 2.83 -8.25 12.07
C VAL A 131 2.65 -9.40 11.09
N ILE A 132 2.29 -9.06 9.86
CA ILE A 132 2.28 -9.96 8.70
C ILE A 132 3.56 -9.73 7.89
N GLU A 133 4.26 -10.80 7.58
CA GLU A 133 5.45 -10.82 6.73
C GLU A 133 5.44 -12.06 5.84
N ASN A 134 6.23 -12.05 4.75
CA ASN A 134 6.26 -13.14 3.76
C ASN A 134 4.87 -13.46 3.20
N LYS A 135 4.58 -14.74 2.94
CA LYS A 135 3.25 -15.19 2.51
C LYS A 135 2.45 -15.65 3.72
N VAL A 136 1.23 -15.14 3.86
CA VAL A 136 0.23 -15.60 4.84
C VAL A 136 -1.08 -15.91 4.12
N SER A 137 -1.66 -17.06 4.41
CA SER A 137 -2.94 -17.50 3.86
C SER A 137 -3.99 -17.53 4.97
N PHE A 138 -5.13 -16.89 4.76
CA PHE A 138 -6.29 -16.91 5.65
C PHE A 138 -7.39 -17.81 5.08
N ALA A 139 -7.84 -18.78 5.87
CA ALA A 139 -9.00 -19.61 5.54
C ALA A 139 -10.34 -18.88 5.76
N GLY A 140 -10.32 -17.82 6.59
CA GLY A 140 -11.49 -17.00 6.92
C GLY A 140 -11.22 -15.50 6.82
N ASP A 141 -11.97 -14.74 7.61
CA ASP A 141 -11.93 -13.27 7.65
C ASP A 141 -10.72 -12.74 8.46
N LEU A 142 -10.36 -11.47 8.23
CA LEU A 142 -9.32 -10.73 8.94
C LEU A 142 -9.97 -9.54 9.68
N ASP A 143 -10.25 -9.73 10.98
CA ASP A 143 -10.88 -8.72 11.82
C ASP A 143 -9.85 -8.01 12.70
N ILE A 144 -9.68 -6.71 12.48
CA ILE A 144 -8.78 -5.81 13.21
C ILE A 144 -9.65 -4.89 14.07
N ILE A 145 -10.04 -5.41 15.23
CA ILE A 145 -11.07 -4.78 16.08
C ILE A 145 -10.50 -4.19 17.37
N GLY A 146 -11.24 -3.25 17.96
CA GLY A 146 -10.88 -2.59 19.21
C GLY A 146 -9.58 -1.80 19.05
N ASN A 147 -8.71 -1.77 20.06
CA ASN A 147 -7.43 -1.04 19.96
C ASN A 147 -6.29 -1.88 19.34
N THR A 148 -6.62 -2.92 18.56
CA THR A 148 -5.59 -3.76 17.94
C THR A 148 -4.84 -2.99 16.85
N LYS A 149 -3.50 -3.07 16.91
CA LYS A 149 -2.60 -2.67 15.83
C LYS A 149 -2.14 -3.87 15.01
N LEU A 150 -2.28 -3.79 13.69
CA LEU A 150 -1.75 -4.76 12.73
C LEU A 150 -0.94 -4.04 11.66
N TYR A 151 0.30 -4.52 11.44
CA TYR A 151 1.22 -4.01 10.44
C TYR A 151 1.55 -5.08 9.40
N VAL A 152 1.67 -4.68 8.13
CA VAL A 152 2.08 -5.57 7.05
C VAL A 152 3.40 -5.09 6.47
N LEU A 153 4.42 -5.94 6.53
CA LEU A 153 5.78 -5.59 6.12
C LEU A 153 5.93 -5.53 4.59
N PRO A 154 6.89 -4.73 4.07
CA PRO A 154 7.17 -4.69 2.64
C PRO A 154 7.39 -6.09 2.04
N GLY A 155 6.86 -6.32 0.84
CA GLY A 155 6.99 -7.59 0.12
C GLY A 155 6.05 -8.71 0.58
N ALA A 156 5.22 -8.49 1.60
CA ALA A 156 4.27 -9.48 2.07
C ALA A 156 3.18 -9.80 1.02
N LYS A 157 2.70 -11.04 1.06
CA LYS A 157 1.63 -11.57 0.21
C LYS A 157 0.55 -12.18 1.10
N VAL A 158 -0.61 -11.55 1.14
CA VAL A 158 -1.78 -12.01 1.88
C VAL A 158 -2.76 -12.65 0.90
N VAL A 159 -3.20 -13.87 1.21
CA VAL A 159 -4.10 -14.65 0.36
C VAL A 159 -5.31 -15.09 1.17
N PHE A 160 -6.51 -14.79 0.70
CA PHE A 160 -7.75 -15.34 1.23
C PHE A 160 -8.12 -16.61 0.45
N GLU A 161 -8.30 -17.71 1.15
CA GLU A 161 -8.59 -19.03 0.59
C GLU A 161 -10.07 -19.42 0.75
N LYS A 162 -10.86 -18.57 1.42
CA LYS A 162 -12.29 -18.73 1.67
C LYS A 162 -13.05 -18.88 0.34
N ALA A 163 -13.89 -19.91 0.25
CA ALA A 163 -14.67 -20.20 -0.96
C ALA A 163 -15.72 -19.11 -1.29
N THR A 164 -16.26 -18.45 -0.26
CA THR A 164 -17.09 -17.26 -0.37
C THR A 164 -16.24 -16.01 -0.16
N ALA A 165 -16.79 -14.82 -0.42
CA ALA A 165 -16.11 -13.57 -0.12
C ALA A 165 -15.66 -13.53 1.37
N ALA A 166 -14.37 -13.22 1.58
CA ALA A 166 -13.81 -12.91 2.89
C ALA A 166 -13.93 -11.41 3.19
N SER A 167 -13.60 -11.01 4.41
CA SER A 167 -13.52 -9.59 4.76
C SER A 167 -12.20 -9.24 5.43
N ILE A 168 -11.64 -8.08 5.07
CA ILE A 168 -10.77 -7.32 5.95
C ILE A 168 -11.67 -6.32 6.66
N TYR A 169 -11.97 -6.58 7.93
CA TYR A 169 -12.83 -5.70 8.73
C TYR A 169 -12.03 -4.97 9.80
N VAL A 170 -11.99 -3.65 9.73
CA VAL A 170 -11.34 -2.79 10.73
C VAL A 170 -12.43 -2.04 11.48
N ASP A 171 -12.58 -2.30 12.78
CA ASP A 171 -13.45 -1.52 13.68
C ASP A 171 -12.63 -0.98 14.84
N ARG A 172 -12.37 0.33 14.87
CA ARG A 172 -11.54 1.01 15.89
C ARG A 172 -10.06 0.59 15.93
N GLY A 173 -9.67 -0.45 15.18
CA GLY A 173 -8.31 -0.95 15.08
C GLY A 173 -7.42 -0.09 14.18
N LEU A 174 -6.10 -0.26 14.33
CA LEU A 174 -5.08 0.35 13.49
C LEU A 174 -4.61 -0.67 12.45
N PHE A 175 -4.84 -0.38 11.17
CA PHE A 175 -4.36 -1.22 10.07
C PHE A 175 -3.38 -0.44 9.19
N VAL A 176 -2.16 -0.97 9.08
CA VAL A 176 -1.05 -0.28 8.41
C VAL A 176 -0.30 -1.20 7.47
N THR A 177 -0.21 -0.86 6.20
CA THR A 177 0.70 -1.51 5.26
C THR A 177 1.94 -0.63 5.04
N LYS A 178 3.12 -1.24 4.98
CA LYS A 178 4.41 -0.55 4.83
C LYS A 178 5.11 -0.95 3.54
N GLY A 179 4.35 -1.06 2.45
CA GLY A 179 4.88 -1.39 1.15
C GLY A 179 5.92 -0.36 0.73
N THR A 180 6.79 -0.75 -0.19
CA THR A 180 7.72 0.17 -0.84
C THR A 180 7.68 -0.05 -2.33
N LYS A 181 8.08 0.93 -3.14
CA LYS A 181 8.20 0.75 -4.60
C LYS A 181 9.00 -0.49 -5.00
N ALA A 182 10.06 -0.80 -4.25
CA ALA A 182 10.91 -1.96 -4.50
C ALA A 182 10.30 -3.28 -3.99
N ASN A 183 9.48 -3.22 -2.95
CA ASN A 183 8.83 -4.38 -2.33
C ASN A 183 7.35 -4.04 -2.01
N PRO A 184 6.48 -4.01 -3.03
CA PRO A 184 5.06 -3.78 -2.81
C PRO A 184 4.40 -4.92 -2.03
N ILE A 185 3.26 -4.63 -1.40
CA ILE A 185 2.44 -5.61 -0.67
C ILE A 185 1.28 -6.03 -1.57
N TYR A 186 0.88 -7.30 -1.48
CA TYR A 186 -0.20 -7.86 -2.30
C TYR A 186 -1.24 -8.56 -1.45
N PHE A 187 -2.50 -8.17 -1.60
CA PHE A 187 -3.68 -8.87 -1.12
C PHE A 187 -4.41 -9.50 -2.30
N SER A 188 -4.88 -10.73 -2.14
CA SER A 188 -5.52 -11.52 -3.21
C SER A 188 -6.42 -12.59 -2.65
N SER A 189 -7.24 -13.17 -3.51
CA SER A 189 -8.09 -14.32 -3.18
C SER A 189 -7.90 -15.45 -4.18
N THR A 190 -7.97 -16.70 -3.70
CA THR A 190 -8.11 -17.89 -4.57
C THR A 190 -9.54 -18.42 -4.63
N GLY A 191 -10.45 -17.83 -3.86
CA GLY A 191 -11.86 -18.21 -3.78
C GLY A 191 -12.79 -17.06 -4.15
N GLY A 192 -13.76 -16.75 -3.28
CA GLY A 192 -14.88 -15.84 -3.59
C GLY A 192 -14.55 -14.34 -3.62
N GLY A 193 -13.28 -13.95 -3.54
CA GLY A 193 -12.85 -12.56 -3.41
C GLY A 193 -12.85 -12.11 -1.95
N TYR A 194 -12.72 -10.80 -1.73
CA TYR A 194 -12.88 -10.20 -0.40
C TYR A 194 -13.28 -8.73 -0.47
N GLU A 195 -13.84 -8.23 0.63
CA GLU A 195 -14.09 -6.81 0.84
C GLU A 195 -13.07 -6.19 1.81
N LEU A 196 -12.82 -4.89 1.66
CA LEU A 196 -12.08 -4.07 2.62
C LEU A 196 -13.04 -3.09 3.27
N ARG A 197 -13.32 -3.29 4.55
CA ARG A 197 -14.25 -2.45 5.32
C ARG A 197 -13.53 -1.82 6.50
N MET A 198 -13.27 -0.52 6.40
CA MET A 198 -12.69 0.31 7.46
C MET A 198 -13.77 1.17 8.10
N VAL A 199 -14.17 0.84 9.32
CA VAL A 199 -15.17 1.56 10.10
C VAL A 199 -14.51 2.10 11.36
N LEU A 200 -14.54 3.42 11.56
CA LEU A 200 -13.94 4.05 12.75
C LEU A 200 -12.46 3.65 12.96
N ALA A 201 -11.74 3.27 11.90
CA ALA A 201 -10.35 2.83 11.98
C ALA A 201 -9.49 3.89 12.71
N ALA A 202 -8.58 3.42 13.56
CA ALA A 202 -7.77 4.28 14.41
C ALA A 202 -6.90 5.24 13.57
N GLU A 203 -6.66 6.43 14.14
CA GLU A 203 -5.73 7.40 13.58
C GLU A 203 -4.35 6.78 13.32
N GLY A 204 -3.76 7.12 12.17
CA GLY A 204 -2.52 6.52 11.69
C GLY A 204 -2.70 5.26 10.85
N SER A 205 -3.94 4.79 10.64
CA SER A 205 -4.22 3.75 9.66
C SER A 205 -3.80 4.25 8.27
N GLN A 206 -3.01 3.45 7.56
CA GLN A 206 -2.41 3.89 6.32
C GLN A 206 -2.06 2.72 5.39
N PHE A 207 -2.18 2.95 4.09
CA PHE A 207 -1.71 2.02 3.08
C PHE A 207 -0.72 2.70 2.16
N ASP A 208 0.44 2.06 1.94
CA ASP A 208 1.43 2.53 0.98
C ASP A 208 1.95 1.38 0.12
N TYR A 209 2.12 1.63 -1.19
CA TYR A 209 2.59 0.64 -2.18
C TYR A 209 1.94 -0.74 -2.02
N THR A 210 0.61 -0.77 -1.99
CA THR A 210 -0.19 -1.98 -1.75
C THR A 210 -1.17 -2.22 -2.88
N GLU A 211 -1.26 -3.45 -3.36
CA GLU A 211 -2.26 -3.89 -4.33
C GLU A 211 -3.29 -4.79 -3.66
N PHE A 212 -4.55 -4.39 -3.75
CA PHE A 212 -5.73 -5.15 -3.39
C PHE A 212 -6.40 -5.60 -4.69
N ARG A 213 -6.23 -6.87 -5.06
CA ARG A 213 -6.92 -7.50 -6.22
C ARG A 213 -7.97 -8.48 -5.74
N ASP A 214 -8.84 -8.91 -6.65
CA ASP A 214 -9.93 -9.86 -6.37
C ASP A 214 -10.93 -9.28 -5.36
N LEU A 215 -11.07 -7.95 -5.34
CA LEU A 215 -12.06 -7.27 -4.52
C LEU A 215 -13.46 -7.64 -5.04
N ALA A 216 -14.30 -8.15 -4.16
CA ALA A 216 -15.65 -8.57 -4.47
C ALA A 216 -16.55 -8.23 -3.28
N GLY A 217 -17.63 -7.48 -3.53
CA GLY A 217 -18.60 -7.16 -2.47
C GLY A 217 -19.33 -8.42 -2.03
N ALA A 218 -19.38 -8.67 -0.73
CA ALA A 218 -19.98 -9.90 -0.20
C ALA A 218 -21.53 -9.85 -0.18
N TYR A 219 -22.14 -8.65 -0.11
CA TYR A 219 -23.58 -8.50 0.16
C TYR A 219 -24.31 -7.42 -0.66
N ASP A 220 -23.65 -6.35 -1.12
CA ASP A 220 -24.31 -5.14 -1.64
C ASP A 220 -23.52 -4.43 -2.76
N SER A 221 -22.68 -5.16 -3.50
CA SER A 221 -21.76 -4.64 -4.53
C SER A 221 -20.67 -3.69 -4.02
N GLN A 222 -20.64 -3.37 -2.72
CA GLN A 222 -19.56 -2.58 -2.12
C GLN A 222 -18.39 -3.49 -1.76
N SER A 223 -17.20 -3.18 -2.27
CA SER A 223 -16.00 -3.97 -2.01
C SER A 223 -14.92 -3.20 -1.25
N VAL A 224 -14.99 -1.87 -1.26
CA VAL A 224 -14.17 -1.00 -0.43
C VAL A 224 -15.08 -0.02 0.27
N ILE A 225 -15.01 0.01 1.60
CA ILE A 225 -15.83 0.87 2.43
C ILE A 225 -14.91 1.56 3.43
N ILE A 226 -14.91 2.90 3.42
CA ILE A 226 -14.18 3.71 4.40
C ILE A 226 -15.20 4.63 5.07
N SER A 227 -15.49 4.34 6.34
CA SER A 227 -16.56 5.00 7.08
C SER A 227 -16.07 5.59 8.40
N THR A 228 -16.40 6.87 8.62
CA THR A 228 -16.17 7.58 9.88
C THR A 228 -14.71 7.51 10.35
N CYS A 229 -13.77 7.53 9.41
CA CYS A 229 -12.32 7.48 9.68
C CYS A 229 -11.56 8.21 8.57
N SER A 230 -10.26 8.43 8.78
CA SER A 230 -9.42 9.25 7.91
C SER A 230 -8.07 8.57 7.59
N PRO A 231 -8.07 7.40 6.93
CA PRO A 231 -6.82 6.73 6.59
C PRO A 231 -6.03 7.49 5.52
N ALA A 232 -4.70 7.34 5.55
CA ALA A 232 -3.82 7.81 4.48
C ALA A 232 -3.57 6.67 3.49
N ILE A 233 -3.96 6.85 2.23
CA ILE A 233 -3.85 5.82 1.19
C ILE A 233 -3.01 6.41 0.06
N SER A 234 -1.82 5.85 -0.16
CA SER A 234 -0.89 6.34 -1.16
C SER A 234 -0.31 5.22 -2.01
N HIS A 235 -0.09 5.47 -3.30
CA HIS A 235 0.56 4.52 -4.21
C HIS A 235 -0.10 3.14 -4.23
N CYS A 236 -1.42 3.07 -4.05
CA CYS A 236 -2.14 1.80 -3.95
C CYS A 236 -2.86 1.44 -5.26
N ARG A 237 -3.18 0.16 -5.41
CA ARG A 237 -4.00 -0.37 -6.50
C ARG A 237 -5.19 -1.11 -5.90
N PHE A 238 -6.38 -0.81 -6.37
CA PHE A 238 -7.61 -1.52 -6.02
C PHE A 238 -8.22 -2.04 -7.32
N VAL A 239 -8.38 -3.36 -7.41
CA VAL A 239 -8.83 -4.03 -8.63
C VAL A 239 -10.00 -4.94 -8.31
N SER A 240 -11.15 -4.66 -8.92
CA SER A 240 -12.36 -5.46 -8.89
C SER A 240 -12.84 -5.73 -10.33
N ASN A 241 -13.81 -6.63 -10.48
CA ASN A 241 -14.45 -6.93 -11.78
C ASN A 241 -15.81 -6.22 -11.97
N ALA A 242 -16.36 -5.63 -10.91
CA ALA A 242 -17.54 -4.75 -10.88
C ALA A 242 -17.94 -4.60 -9.40
N ALA A 243 -17.62 -3.46 -8.79
CA ALA A 243 -18.00 -3.16 -7.42
C ALA A 243 -17.90 -1.65 -7.16
N THR A 244 -18.26 -1.24 -5.96
CA THR A 244 -18.18 0.16 -5.52
C THR A 244 -17.11 0.32 -4.44
N ALA A 245 -16.40 1.45 -4.49
CA ALA A 245 -15.56 1.99 -3.43
C ALA A 245 -16.27 3.19 -2.80
N SER A 246 -16.84 2.99 -1.62
CA SER A 246 -17.74 3.94 -0.97
C SER A 246 -17.08 4.63 0.22
N LEU A 247 -17.15 5.96 0.24
CA LEU A 247 -16.61 6.82 1.30
C LEU A 247 -17.76 7.45 2.09
N TYR A 248 -17.84 7.15 3.38
CA TYR A 248 -18.94 7.57 4.27
C TYR A 248 -18.42 8.43 5.41
N ALA A 249 -18.80 9.71 5.48
CA ALA A 249 -18.32 10.61 6.55
C ALA A 249 -16.80 10.47 6.79
N SER A 250 -16.06 10.30 5.69
CA SER A 250 -14.65 9.93 5.69
C SER A 250 -13.80 11.16 5.43
N GLY A 251 -12.69 11.26 6.14
CA GLY A 251 -11.66 12.27 5.92
C GLY A 251 -10.40 11.69 5.29
N ALA A 252 -10.54 10.59 4.54
CA ALA A 252 -9.42 9.87 3.94
C ALA A 252 -8.57 10.79 3.04
N ASN A 253 -7.26 10.54 3.04
CA ASN A 253 -6.34 11.17 2.09
C ASN A 253 -5.88 10.12 1.08
N ILE A 254 -6.49 10.11 -0.11
CA ILE A 254 -6.30 9.12 -1.17
C ILE A 254 -5.50 9.77 -2.29
N THR A 255 -4.24 9.38 -2.41
CA THR A 255 -3.30 10.01 -3.35
C THR A 255 -2.56 9.00 -4.21
N ASN A 256 -2.33 9.33 -5.48
CA ASN A 256 -1.49 8.51 -6.35
C ASN A 256 -1.94 7.04 -6.41
N CYS A 257 -3.24 6.78 -6.41
CA CYS A 257 -3.79 5.43 -6.45
C CYS A 257 -4.37 5.09 -7.83
N TYR A 258 -4.58 3.80 -8.05
CA TYR A 258 -5.26 3.27 -9.23
C TYR A 258 -6.45 2.43 -8.78
N PHE A 259 -7.61 2.69 -9.38
CA PHE A 259 -8.86 1.98 -9.17
C PHE A 259 -9.32 1.42 -10.52
N GLY A 260 -9.45 0.10 -10.59
CA GLY A 260 -9.90 -0.63 -11.77
C GLY A 260 -11.16 -1.42 -11.46
N GLY A 261 -12.24 -1.20 -12.19
CA GLY A 261 -13.53 -1.89 -11.98
C GLY A 261 -14.20 -1.55 -10.66
N LEU A 262 -13.94 -0.34 -10.14
CA LEU A 262 -14.42 0.18 -8.87
C LEU A 262 -15.04 1.56 -9.04
N ASP A 263 -16.36 1.62 -9.03
CA ASP A 263 -17.11 2.86 -9.06
C ASP A 263 -16.82 3.65 -7.79
N LEU A 264 -16.42 4.92 -7.92
CA LEU A 264 -16.17 5.78 -6.77
C LEU A 264 -17.50 6.38 -6.30
N GLU A 265 -17.94 5.98 -5.11
CA GLU A 265 -19.08 6.56 -4.43
C GLU A 265 -18.62 7.40 -3.24
N ILE A 266 -19.12 8.62 -3.16
CA ILE A 266 -18.97 9.47 -2.00
C ILE A 266 -20.36 9.70 -1.44
N GLU A 267 -20.59 9.22 -0.23
CA GLU A 267 -21.91 9.16 0.38
C GLU A 267 -21.98 10.00 1.65
N ASP A 268 -23.13 10.67 1.83
CA ASP A 268 -23.45 11.52 2.97
C ASP A 268 -22.47 12.70 3.12
N SER A 269 -22.52 13.44 4.23
CA SER A 269 -21.61 14.56 4.47
C SER A 269 -20.15 14.12 4.43
N VAL A 270 -19.30 14.84 3.70
CA VAL A 270 -17.85 14.62 3.74
C VAL A 270 -17.20 15.40 4.85
N VAL A 271 -16.13 14.83 5.41
CA VAL A 271 -15.27 15.56 6.35
C VAL A 271 -14.40 16.52 5.54
N SER A 272 -14.17 17.74 6.04
CA SER A 272 -13.38 18.76 5.34
C SER A 272 -11.92 18.36 5.08
N THR A 273 -11.45 17.25 5.65
CA THR A 273 -10.10 16.72 5.43
C THR A 273 -10.04 15.66 4.32
N LEU A 274 -11.18 15.29 3.72
CA LEU A 274 -11.20 14.39 2.56
C LEU A 274 -10.34 15.00 1.45
N ASN A 275 -9.46 14.19 0.87
CA ASN A 275 -8.64 14.56 -0.28
C ASN A 275 -8.53 13.35 -1.21
N ILE A 276 -8.91 13.52 -2.48
CA ILE A 276 -8.82 12.53 -3.54
C ILE A 276 -8.04 13.18 -4.67
N GLU A 277 -6.75 12.87 -4.74
CA GLU A 277 -5.80 13.60 -5.58
C GLU A 277 -4.88 12.68 -6.39
N SER A 278 -4.64 13.05 -7.65
CA SER A 278 -3.64 12.37 -8.50
C SER A 278 -3.91 10.87 -8.68
N ASN A 279 -5.18 10.46 -8.67
CA ASN A 279 -5.58 9.07 -8.84
C ASN A 279 -6.02 8.78 -10.28
N ILE A 280 -6.10 7.49 -10.59
CA ILE A 280 -6.59 6.95 -11.86
C ILE A 280 -7.79 6.06 -11.55
N PHE A 281 -8.89 6.28 -12.28
CA PHE A 281 -10.13 5.50 -12.20
C PHE A 281 -10.48 5.01 -13.60
N VAL A 282 -10.44 3.69 -13.83
CA VAL A 282 -10.70 3.07 -15.14
C VAL A 282 -11.49 1.78 -15.01
N ASP A 283 -12.04 1.31 -16.13
CA ASP A 283 -12.87 0.11 -16.22
C ASP A 283 -14.11 0.15 -15.30
N ASN A 284 -14.56 1.37 -14.94
CA ASN A 284 -15.70 1.60 -14.06
C ASN A 284 -17.00 1.70 -14.87
N GLU A 285 -18.12 1.27 -14.28
CA GLU A 285 -19.45 1.46 -14.87
C GLU A 285 -19.91 2.91 -14.63
N VAL A 286 -19.71 3.41 -13.41
CA VAL A 286 -19.97 4.80 -13.01
C VAL A 286 -18.66 5.44 -12.57
N ALA A 287 -18.24 6.50 -13.26
CA ALA A 287 -16.95 7.13 -13.00
C ALA A 287 -16.92 7.82 -11.62
N LEU A 288 -18.02 8.50 -11.27
CA LEU A 288 -18.16 9.18 -9.99
C LEU A 288 -19.64 9.27 -9.60
N MET A 289 -19.94 8.85 -8.37
CA MET A 289 -21.27 8.88 -7.78
C MET A 289 -21.28 9.67 -6.47
N PHE A 290 -22.30 10.51 -6.32
CA PHE A 290 -22.63 11.17 -5.06
C PHE A 290 -23.99 10.69 -4.56
N SER A 291 -24.07 10.28 -3.30
CA SER A 291 -25.30 9.75 -2.72
C SER A 291 -25.63 10.40 -1.37
N ASN A 292 -26.92 10.58 -1.10
CA ASN A 292 -27.48 10.95 0.22
C ASN A 292 -27.00 12.28 0.85
N TYR A 293 -26.55 13.25 0.05
CA TYR A 293 -26.22 14.60 0.54
C TYR A 293 -27.48 15.42 0.85
N THR A 294 -27.63 15.85 2.12
CA THR A 294 -28.81 16.63 2.55
C THR A 294 -28.51 18.09 2.87
N SER A 295 -27.24 18.50 2.98
CA SER A 295 -26.88 19.87 3.40
C SER A 295 -25.75 20.54 2.62
N ILE A 296 -24.59 19.89 2.50
CA ILE A 296 -23.36 20.49 1.95
C ILE A 296 -22.63 19.44 1.12
N ALA A 297 -22.43 19.71 -0.18
CA ALA A 297 -21.58 18.90 -1.06
C ALA A 297 -20.08 19.11 -0.74
N PRO A 298 -19.19 18.24 -1.23
CA PRO A 298 -17.75 18.41 -1.04
C PRO A 298 -17.25 19.78 -1.54
N GLU A 299 -16.34 20.39 -0.78
CA GLU A 299 -15.74 21.67 -1.15
C GLU A 299 -14.84 21.54 -2.39
N ALA A 300 -14.63 22.67 -3.08
CA ALA A 300 -13.72 22.74 -4.21
C ALA A 300 -12.31 22.28 -3.80
N GLY A 301 -11.66 21.47 -4.64
CA GLY A 301 -10.31 20.97 -4.36
C GLY A 301 -10.25 19.76 -3.44
N VAL A 302 -11.38 19.18 -3.02
CA VAL A 302 -11.41 17.87 -2.37
C VAL A 302 -11.12 16.73 -3.36
N ILE A 303 -11.62 16.85 -4.59
CA ILE A 303 -11.42 15.88 -5.68
C ILE A 303 -10.76 16.62 -6.83
N HIS A 304 -9.47 16.40 -7.06
CA HIS A 304 -8.71 17.16 -8.06
C HIS A 304 -7.52 16.40 -8.60
N ASN A 305 -7.02 16.81 -9.76
CA ASN A 305 -5.89 16.22 -10.45
C ASN A 305 -6.04 14.70 -10.73
N ASN A 306 -7.27 14.17 -10.77
CA ASN A 306 -7.53 12.77 -11.08
C ASN A 306 -7.82 12.57 -12.58
N ALA A 307 -7.68 11.32 -13.03
CA ALA A 307 -8.15 10.88 -14.34
C ALA A 307 -9.27 9.86 -14.19
N PHE A 308 -10.42 10.13 -14.82
CA PHE A 308 -11.61 9.28 -14.81
C PHE A 308 -11.96 8.82 -16.22
N GLU A 309 -11.99 7.51 -16.43
CA GLU A 309 -12.61 6.93 -17.61
C GLU A 309 -14.13 6.95 -17.47
N CYS A 310 -14.81 7.40 -18.53
CA CYS A 310 -16.25 7.52 -18.63
C CYS A 310 -16.77 6.48 -19.63
N ASN A 311 -17.39 5.40 -19.12
CA ASN A 311 -17.91 4.28 -19.89
C ASN A 311 -19.45 4.17 -19.88
N GLY A 312 -20.12 5.19 -19.36
CA GLY A 312 -21.58 5.27 -19.33
C GLY A 312 -22.19 5.09 -20.72
N THR A 313 -23.39 4.53 -20.74
CA THR A 313 -24.14 4.18 -21.95
C THR A 313 -25.51 4.86 -22.02
N SER A 314 -26.04 5.37 -20.90
CA SER A 314 -27.32 6.09 -20.88
C SER A 314 -27.45 7.01 -19.66
N ASP A 315 -28.29 8.02 -19.76
CA ASP A 315 -28.71 8.92 -18.67
C ASP A 315 -30.05 8.49 -18.04
N GLU A 316 -30.63 7.37 -18.45
CA GLU A 316 -31.93 6.87 -17.95
C GLU A 316 -31.80 6.09 -16.64
N SER A 317 -30.60 5.64 -16.28
CA SER A 317 -30.35 4.86 -15.06
C SER A 317 -29.02 5.20 -14.41
N TYR A 318 -29.03 5.21 -13.07
CA TYR A 318 -27.88 5.52 -12.22
C TYR A 318 -26.70 4.54 -12.38
N TYR A 319 -26.95 3.27 -12.74
CA TYR A 319 -25.91 2.26 -12.97
C TYR A 319 -25.33 2.29 -14.39
N SER A 320 -25.83 3.16 -15.26
CA SER A 320 -25.39 3.25 -16.67
C SER A 320 -24.89 4.62 -17.08
N ALA A 321 -24.87 5.57 -16.15
CA ALA A 321 -24.42 6.93 -16.37
C ALA A 321 -22.93 7.06 -16.07
N ASP A 322 -22.27 8.07 -16.66
CA ASP A 322 -20.89 8.41 -16.31
C ASP A 322 -20.83 9.03 -14.90
N LEU A 323 -21.79 9.91 -14.63
CA LEU A 323 -21.88 10.70 -13.41
C LEU A 323 -23.28 10.56 -12.82
N THR A 324 -23.34 10.30 -11.52
CA THR A 324 -24.59 9.98 -10.83
C THR A 324 -24.76 10.80 -9.55
N ILE A 325 -25.94 11.37 -9.36
CA ILE A 325 -26.41 11.90 -8.07
C ILE A 325 -27.70 11.17 -7.67
N ILE A 326 -27.69 10.54 -6.49
CA ILE A 326 -28.84 9.84 -5.91
C ILE A 326 -29.13 10.27 -4.46
N GLY A 327 -30.37 10.10 -4.01
CA GLY A 327 -30.73 10.37 -2.61
C GLY A 327 -32.11 10.99 -2.45
N TYR A 328 -32.29 11.79 -1.40
CA TYR A 328 -33.56 12.49 -1.14
C TYR A 328 -33.32 13.86 -0.50
N THR A 329 -33.45 14.93 -1.29
CA THR A 329 -33.27 16.31 -0.81
C THR A 329 -33.85 17.35 -1.76
N ASN A 330 -34.27 18.50 -1.22
CA ASN A 330 -34.61 19.68 -2.04
C ASN A 330 -33.59 20.81 -1.90
N VAL A 331 -32.48 20.58 -1.19
CA VAL A 331 -31.42 21.57 -1.03
C VAL A 331 -30.68 21.73 -2.35
N ALA A 332 -30.55 22.99 -2.80
CA ALA A 332 -29.76 23.31 -3.98
C ALA A 332 -28.27 23.18 -3.67
N CYS A 333 -27.56 22.41 -4.49
CA CYS A 333 -26.13 22.17 -4.29
C CYS A 333 -25.44 21.80 -5.61
N ASP A 334 -24.24 22.35 -5.81
CA ASP A 334 -23.39 22.02 -6.95
C ASP A 334 -22.27 21.07 -6.53
N PHE A 335 -22.16 19.93 -7.20
CA PHE A 335 -21.07 18.98 -7.04
C PHE A 335 -19.94 19.34 -8.01
N LEU A 336 -18.80 19.73 -7.43
CA LEU A 336 -17.71 20.33 -8.19
C LEU A 336 -16.79 19.26 -8.76
N LEU A 337 -16.57 19.33 -10.08
CA LEU A 337 -15.66 18.43 -10.81
C LEU A 337 -14.32 19.08 -11.17
N VAL A 338 -14.12 20.32 -10.72
CA VAL A 338 -12.97 21.19 -11.04
C VAL A 338 -11.64 20.46 -10.92
N GLY A 339 -10.76 20.66 -11.91
CA GLY A 339 -9.39 20.15 -11.88
C GLY A 339 -9.27 18.65 -12.10
N ASN A 340 -10.32 17.94 -12.53
CA ASN A 340 -10.24 16.53 -12.94
C ASN A 340 -10.24 16.39 -14.47
N TYR A 341 -9.67 15.29 -14.94
CA TYR A 341 -9.60 14.92 -16.36
C TYR A 341 -10.55 13.74 -16.63
N PHE A 342 -11.48 13.92 -17.55
CA PHE A 342 -12.44 12.89 -17.95
C PHE A 342 -12.18 12.49 -19.41
N PHE A 343 -12.28 11.21 -19.73
CA PHE A 343 -12.04 10.68 -21.08
C PHE A 343 -12.88 9.44 -21.37
N ARG A 344 -12.99 9.05 -22.65
CA ARG A 344 -13.67 7.81 -23.09
C ARG A 344 -12.67 6.68 -23.29
N SER A 345 -13.12 5.45 -23.09
CA SER A 345 -12.28 4.26 -23.34
C SER A 345 -11.66 4.26 -24.73
N GLY A 346 -10.36 3.95 -24.79
CA GLY A 346 -9.58 3.95 -26.01
C GLY A 346 -9.29 5.34 -26.61
N ASN A 347 -9.74 6.44 -25.99
CA ASN A 347 -9.48 7.81 -26.43
C ASN A 347 -8.92 8.69 -25.29
N TYR A 348 -7.85 8.19 -24.66
CA TYR A 348 -7.21 8.81 -23.49
C TYR A 348 -6.73 10.25 -23.66
N ASN A 349 -6.50 10.71 -24.90
CA ASN A 349 -5.94 12.04 -25.18
C ASN A 349 -7.00 13.10 -25.53
N THR A 350 -8.28 12.73 -25.53
CA THR A 350 -9.39 13.66 -25.80
C THR A 350 -10.18 13.85 -24.52
N ALA A 351 -10.09 15.05 -23.95
CA ALA A 351 -10.83 15.43 -22.76
C ALA A 351 -12.34 15.57 -23.04
N LEU A 352 -13.16 15.18 -22.06
CA LEU A 352 -14.55 15.61 -21.93
C LEU A 352 -14.57 16.89 -21.10
N THR A 353 -15.24 17.93 -21.60
CA THR A 353 -15.08 19.30 -21.06
C THR A 353 -16.40 20.02 -20.80
N GLU A 354 -17.51 19.51 -21.32
CA GLU A 354 -18.83 20.11 -21.10
C GLU A 354 -19.89 19.04 -20.82
N GLN A 355 -20.99 19.40 -20.16
CA GLN A 355 -22.04 18.45 -19.76
C GLN A 355 -22.54 17.57 -20.92
N GLY A 356 -22.62 18.11 -22.14
CA GLY A 356 -23.07 17.38 -23.33
C GLY A 356 -22.17 16.21 -23.73
N ASP A 357 -20.95 16.15 -23.18
CA ASP A 357 -20.00 15.06 -23.40
C ASP A 357 -20.29 13.83 -22.52
N PHE A 358 -21.17 13.95 -21.51
CA PHE A 358 -21.42 12.96 -20.47
C PHE A 358 -22.85 12.42 -20.49
N PHE A 359 -23.01 11.17 -20.07
CA PHE A 359 -24.28 10.66 -19.59
C PHE A 359 -24.41 10.98 -18.10
N VAL A 360 -25.37 11.82 -17.72
CA VAL A 360 -25.51 12.31 -16.35
C VAL A 360 -26.87 11.94 -15.79
N TYR A 361 -26.88 11.18 -14.71
CA TYR A 361 -28.11 10.80 -14.01
C TYR A 361 -28.31 11.66 -12.76
N TYR A 362 -29.51 12.23 -12.66
CA TYR A 362 -29.99 12.90 -11.46
C TYR A 362 -31.24 12.19 -10.96
N ASP A 363 -31.23 11.75 -9.70
CA ASP A 363 -32.43 11.19 -9.08
C ASP A 363 -33.52 12.27 -9.00
N SER A 364 -34.73 11.90 -9.43
CA SER A 364 -35.94 12.72 -9.34
C SER A 364 -36.26 13.23 -7.93
N LEU A 365 -35.73 12.57 -6.90
CA LEU A 365 -35.85 12.92 -5.50
C LEU A 365 -34.83 13.98 -5.03
N CYS A 366 -33.90 14.40 -5.89
CA CYS A 366 -32.88 15.42 -5.67
C CYS A 366 -32.95 16.56 -6.71
N PRO A 367 -34.11 17.21 -6.96
CA PRO A 367 -34.35 18.02 -8.16
C PRO A 367 -33.50 19.30 -8.29
N ASN A 368 -32.79 19.71 -7.24
CA ASN A 368 -31.98 20.93 -7.21
C ASN A 368 -30.47 20.66 -7.09
N GLN A 369 -30.04 19.41 -7.22
CA GLN A 369 -28.63 19.05 -7.20
C GLN A 369 -28.09 18.93 -8.62
N THR A 370 -26.93 19.54 -8.86
CA THR A 370 -26.32 19.64 -10.20
C THR A 370 -24.82 19.37 -10.13
N PHE A 371 -24.23 18.94 -11.25
CA PHE A 371 -22.77 18.94 -11.41
C PHE A 371 -22.29 20.28 -11.97
N ASN A 372 -21.15 20.75 -11.50
CA ASN A 372 -20.43 21.88 -12.07
C ASN A 372 -19.28 21.36 -12.95
N PHE A 373 -19.35 21.67 -14.25
CA PHE A 373 -18.41 21.26 -15.29
C PHE A 373 -17.36 22.34 -15.63
N ASP A 374 -17.30 23.43 -14.86
CA ASP A 374 -16.30 24.47 -15.06
C ASP A 374 -14.91 23.96 -14.67
N ASP A 375 -13.89 24.49 -15.35
CA ASP A 375 -12.47 24.27 -15.03
C ASP A 375 -12.04 22.77 -15.00
N LEU A 376 -12.66 21.95 -15.86
CA LEU A 376 -12.17 20.60 -16.16
C LEU A 376 -10.81 20.64 -16.87
N LEU A 377 -9.97 19.64 -16.62
CA LEU A 377 -8.67 19.54 -17.28
C LEU A 377 -8.85 19.20 -18.76
N THR A 378 -8.17 19.96 -19.62
CA THR A 378 -8.15 19.74 -21.07
C THR A 378 -7.00 18.86 -21.54
N THR A 379 -6.08 18.53 -20.63
CA THR A 379 -4.92 17.67 -20.87
C THR A 379 -4.79 16.67 -19.75
N HIS A 380 -4.40 15.43 -20.07
CA HIS A 380 -4.21 14.40 -19.05
C HIS A 380 -3.15 14.85 -18.02
N PRO A 381 -3.41 14.67 -16.72
CA PRO A 381 -2.43 15.01 -15.71
C PRO A 381 -1.23 14.06 -15.77
N THR A 382 -0.06 14.55 -15.39
CA THR A 382 1.20 13.78 -15.38
C THR A 382 1.60 13.44 -13.95
N GLY A 383 2.27 12.30 -13.76
CA GLY A 383 2.72 11.87 -12.44
C GLY A 383 1.62 11.34 -11.52
N ILE A 384 0.43 11.05 -12.06
CA ILE A 384 -0.68 10.44 -11.34
C ILE A 384 -0.53 8.92 -11.21
N GLY A 385 -1.28 8.33 -10.29
CA GLY A 385 -1.35 6.89 -10.08
C GLY A 385 -0.17 6.32 -9.28
N PRO A 386 -0.10 4.98 -9.13
CA PRO A 386 0.74 4.34 -8.13
C PRO A 386 2.25 4.51 -8.34
N GLY A 387 2.70 4.82 -9.55
CA GLY A 387 4.13 4.97 -9.84
C GLY A 387 4.94 3.67 -9.74
N TRP A 388 4.27 2.51 -9.66
CA TRP A 388 4.83 1.16 -9.72
C TRP A 388 3.88 0.20 -10.46
N GLY A 389 4.46 -0.89 -10.99
CA GLY A 389 3.77 -1.85 -11.87
C GLY A 389 3.42 -1.27 -13.25
N THR A 390 2.91 -2.11 -14.14
CA THR A 390 2.36 -1.66 -15.43
C THR A 390 0.94 -1.13 -15.23
N LEU A 391 0.60 0.00 -15.86
CA LEU A 391 -0.77 0.50 -15.98
C LEU A 391 -1.34 0.08 -17.35
N PRO A 392 -2.67 -0.04 -17.51
CA PRO A 392 -3.28 -0.52 -18.74
C PRO A 392 -3.28 0.48 -19.91
N PHE A 393 -2.80 1.71 -19.71
CA PHE A 393 -2.80 2.78 -20.73
C PHE A 393 -1.48 3.56 -20.77
#